data_AF-A0A1L6MW42-F1
#
_entry.id   AF-A0A1L6MW42-F1
#
_cell.length_a   1.000
_cell.length_b   1.000
_cell.length_c   1.000
_cell.angle_alpha   90.00
_cell.angle_beta   90.00
_cell.angle_gamma   90.00
#
_symmetry.space_group_name_H-M   'P 1'
#
loop_
_entity.id
_entity.type
_entity.pdbx_description
1 polymer ?
#
loop_
_entity_poly.entity_id
_entity_poly.type
_entity_poly.pdbx_seq_one_letter_code
_entity_poly.pdbx_strand_id
1 'polypeptide(L)'
;MATNPNPSDTSTTDPLSFEDTVKRLTEIVQSLERGDLPLEDSLRLFEEGISLTQVSQQKLDAAQKKVEQLLGLDDEGKAQTAPFEARRDS
;
A
#
# COMPACT_ATOMS: atom_id res chain seq x y z
N MET A 1 -17.72 29.32 19.82
CA MET A 1 -16.67 28.64 19.02
C MET A 1 -16.82 27.15 19.27
N ALA A 2 -17.46 26.43 18.35
CA ALA A 2 -17.56 24.97 18.42
C ALA A 2 -16.30 24.39 17.77
N THR A 3 -15.35 23.92 18.58
CA THR A 3 -14.20 23.15 18.10
C THR A 3 -14.71 21.76 17.74
N ASN A 4 -14.99 21.57 16.46
CA ASN A 4 -15.39 20.30 15.89
C ASN A 4 -14.23 19.31 16.04
N PRO A 5 -14.39 18.17 16.75
CA PRO A 5 -13.36 17.15 16.80
C PRO A 5 -13.26 16.49 15.41
N ASN A 6 -12.06 16.53 14.83
CA ASN A 6 -11.75 15.92 13.54
C ASN A 6 -11.79 14.38 13.67
N PRO A 7 -12.55 13.64 12.85
CA PRO A 7 -12.64 12.17 12.94
C PRO A 7 -11.44 11.42 12.36
N SER A 8 -10.25 12.02 12.26
CA SER A 8 -9.06 11.35 11.71
C SER A 8 -8.22 10.60 12.73
N ASP A 9 -8.61 10.56 14.01
CA ASP A 9 -8.06 9.62 14.99
C ASP A 9 -8.64 8.21 14.75
N THR A 10 -8.33 7.60 13.61
CA THR A 10 -8.51 6.17 13.43
C THR A 10 -7.40 5.45 14.18
N SER A 11 -7.61 5.27 15.49
CA SER A 11 -6.98 4.18 16.25
C SER A 11 -7.50 2.84 15.73
N THR A 12 -6.94 2.40 14.62
CA THR A 12 -7.04 1.03 14.12
C THR A 12 -5.62 0.60 13.83
N THR A 13 -5.22 -0.56 14.34
CA THR A 13 -3.94 -1.23 14.07
C THR A 13 -3.86 -1.58 12.58
N ASP A 14 -3.72 -0.57 11.73
CA ASP A 14 -3.35 -0.71 10.34
C ASP A 14 -1.82 -0.90 10.35
N PRO A 15 -1.26 -1.94 9.70
CA PRO A 15 0.17 -1.95 9.41
C PRO A 15 0.51 -0.60 8.75
N LEU A 16 1.58 0.08 9.20
CA LEU A 16 2.05 1.42 8.77
C LEU A 16 1.41 1.94 7.46
N SER A 17 0.95 3.19 7.44
CA SER A 17 0.47 3.81 6.19
C SER A 17 1.53 3.70 5.08
N PHE A 18 1.14 3.80 3.81
CA PHE A 18 2.12 3.74 2.71
C PHE A 18 3.20 4.82 2.88
N GLU A 19 2.79 6.04 3.25
CA GLU A 19 3.70 7.15 3.52
C GLU A 19 4.65 6.84 4.68
N ASP A 20 4.14 6.29 5.78
CA ASP A 20 4.97 5.89 6.92
C ASP A 20 5.95 4.78 6.54
N THR A 21 5.53 3.83 5.71
CA THR A 21 6.38 2.74 5.25
C THR A 21 7.54 3.26 4.41
N VAL A 22 7.27 4.18 3.48
CA VAL A 22 8.29 4.84 2.66
C VAL A 22 9.23 5.68 3.51
N LYS A 23 8.70 6.42 4.49
CA LYS A 23 9.50 7.19 5.44
C LYS A 23 10.45 6.28 6.22
N ARG A 24 9.93 5.18 6.77
CA ARG A 24 10.72 4.23 7.53
C ARG A 24 11.80 3.56 6.69
N LEU A 25 11.48 3.17 5.46
CA LEU A 25 12.45 2.61 4.52
C LEU A 25 13.59 3.60 4.23
N THR A 26 13.27 4.88 4.08
CA THR A 26 14.27 5.94 3.89
C THR A 26 15.21 6.07 5.10
N GLU A 27 14.66 6.04 6.31
CA GLU A 27 15.46 6.07 7.56
C GLU A 27 16.39 4.86 7.68
N ILE A 28 15.89 3.67 7.30
CA ILE A 28 16.67 2.43 7.28
C ILE A 28 17.84 2.56 6.30
N VAL A 29 17.57 2.95 5.06
CA VAL A 29 18.60 3.13 4.03
C VAL A 29 19.67 4.12 4.49
N GLN A 30 19.25 5.29 4.98
CA GLN A 30 20.18 6.28 5.52
C GLN A 30 21.03 5.73 6.67
N SER A 31 20.47 4.84 7.48
CA SER A 31 21.19 4.23 8.61
C SER A 31 22.19 3.17 8.18
N LEU A 32 21.83 2.36 7.18
CA LEU A 32 22.75 1.39 6.58
C LEU A 32 23.88 2.07 5.81
N GLU A 33 23.61 3.18 5.13
CA GLU A 33 24.61 3.95 4.38
C GLU A 33 25.64 4.65 5.27
N ARG A 34 25.30 5.02 6.50
CA ARG A 34 26.26 5.61 7.45
C ARG A 34 27.36 4.62 7.84
N GLY A 35 27.07 3.32 7.88
CA GLY A 35 28.04 2.27 8.15
C GLY A 35 28.64 2.27 9.56
N ASP A 36 28.03 2.99 10.50
CA ASP A 36 28.46 3.11 11.91
C ASP A 36 27.77 2.09 12.83
N LEU A 37 26.89 1.25 12.27
CA LEU A 37 26.11 0.27 13.00
C LEU A 37 26.87 -1.05 13.19
N PRO A 38 26.70 -1.72 14.35
CA PRO A 38 27.08 -3.11 14.50
C PRO A 38 26.44 -3.99 13.42
N LEU A 39 27.10 -5.11 13.08
CA LEU A 39 26.62 -6.05 12.07
C LEU A 39 25.21 -6.57 12.38
N GLU A 40 24.96 -6.91 13.65
CA GLU A 40 23.67 -7.43 14.12
C GLU A 40 22.53 -6.41 13.92
N ASP A 41 22.79 -5.13 14.20
CA ASP A 41 21.84 -4.05 13.97
C ASP A 41 21.62 -3.81 12.48
N SER A 42 22.68 -3.88 11.68
CA SER A 42 22.58 -3.73 10.21
C SER A 42 21.73 -4.84 9.59
N LEU A 43 21.88 -6.09 10.06
CA LEU A 43 21.07 -7.22 9.62
C LEU A 43 19.59 -7.04 10.02
N ARG A 44 19.33 -6.61 11.25
CA ARG A 44 17.96 -6.34 11.72
C ARG A 44 17.27 -5.26 10.90
N LEU A 45 17.96 -4.15 10.61
CA LEU A 45 17.42 -3.08 9.78
C LEU A 45 17.20 -3.54 8.34
N PHE A 46 18.07 -4.39 7.81
CA PHE A 46 17.89 -4.98 6.48
C PHE A 46 16.64 -5.87 6.41
N GLU A 47 16.45 -6.77 7.39
CA GLU A 47 15.25 -7.61 7.50
C GLU A 47 13.97 -6.77 7.62
N GLU A 48 14.01 -5.71 8.44
CA GLU A 48 12.92 -4.75 8.56
C GLU A 48 12.60 -4.10 7.20
N GLY A 49 13.62 -3.63 6.48
CA GLY A 49 13.46 -3.02 5.15
C GLY A 49 12.83 -3.97 4.13
N ILE A 50 13.19 -5.25 4.15
CA ILE A 50 12.59 -6.28 3.29
C ILE A 50 11.11 -6.47 3.62
N SER A 51 10.76 -6.55 4.91
CA SER A 51 9.37 -6.67 5.35
C SER A 51 8.53 -5.47 4.93
N LEU A 52 9.03 -4.26 5.13
CA LEU A 52 8.35 -3.01 4.73
C LEU A 52 8.14 -2.93 3.22
N THR A 53 9.11 -3.39 2.43
CA THR A 53 8.99 -3.44 0.96
C THR A 53 7.88 -4.40 0.53
N GLN A 54 7.80 -5.58 1.14
CA GLN A 54 6.74 -6.55 0.84
C GLN A 54 5.35 -6.01 1.19
N VAL A 55 5.20 -5.38 2.35
CA VAL A 55 3.93 -4.76 2.77
C VAL A 55 3.53 -3.65 1.81
N SER A 56 4.48 -2.81 1.38
CA SER A 56 4.22 -1.75 0.40
C SER A 56 3.71 -2.29 -0.93
N GLN A 57 4.36 -3.34 -1.45
CA GLN A 57 3.96 -3.96 -2.70
C GLN A 57 2.54 -4.52 -2.61
N GLN A 58 2.21 -5.23 -1.53
CA GLN A 58 0.86 -5.77 -1.32
C GLN A 58 -0.21 -4.67 -1.28
N LYS A 59 0.08 -3.53 -0.66
CA LYS A 59 -0.84 -2.38 -0.63
C LYS A 59 -1.04 -1.77 -2.01
N LEU A 60 0.04 -1.62 -2.79
CA LEU A 60 -0.03 -1.13 -4.17
C LEU A 60 -0.84 -2.08 -5.06
N ASP A 61 -0.60 -3.39 -4.97
CA ASP A 61 -1.33 -4.40 -5.74
C ASP A 61 -2.83 -4.38 -5.40
N ALA A 62 -3.17 -4.26 -4.12
CA ALA A 62 -4.56 -4.17 -3.69
C ALA A 62 -5.24 -2.88 -4.21
N ALA A 63 -4.51 -1.75 -4.19
CA ALA A 63 -5.01 -0.50 -4.74
C ALA A 63 -5.21 -0.58 -6.25
N GLN A 64 -4.26 -1.16 -6.99
CA GLN A 64 -4.36 -1.38 -8.44
C GLN A 64 -5.59 -2.22 -8.79
N LYS A 65 -5.76 -3.39 -8.15
CA LYS A 65 -6.92 -4.27 -8.38
C LYS A 65 -8.25 -3.56 -8.14
N LYS A 66 -8.30 -2.72 -7.11
CA LYS A 66 -9.51 -1.92 -6.83
C LYS A 66 -9.80 -0.91 -7.94
N VAL A 67 -8.77 -0.28 -8.51
CA VAL A 67 -8.91 0.63 -9.65
C VAL A 67 -9.37 -0.13 -10.89
N GLU A 68 -8.78 -1.28 -11.20
CA GLU A 68 -9.17 -2.13 -12.33
C GLU A 68 -10.65 -2.56 -12.23
N GLN A 69 -11.10 -3.00 -11.07
CA GLN A 69 -12.51 -3.34 -10.83
C GLN A 69 -13.45 -2.14 -11.05
N LEU A 70 -13.07 -0.95 -10.58
CA LEU A 70 -13.87 0.26 -10.78
C LEU A 70 -13.95 0.71 -12.25
N LEU A 71 -12.89 0.46 -13.01
CA LEU A 71 -12.84 0.74 -14.45
C LEU A 71 -13.44 -0.40 -15.29
N GLY A 72 -13.79 -1.53 -14.67
CA GLY A 72 -14.25 -2.73 -15.38
C GLY A 72 -13.16 -3.32 -16.28
N LEU A 73 -11.91 -3.32 -15.82
CA LEU A 73 -10.76 -3.89 -16.54
C LEU A 73 -10.42 -5.28 -15.98
N ASP A 74 -9.93 -6.20 -16.81
CA ASP A 74 -9.37 -7.48 -16.39
C ASP A 74 -7.93 -7.32 -15.87
N ASP A 75 -7.33 -8.42 -15.39
CA ASP A 75 -5.94 -8.44 -14.87
C ASP A 75 -4.89 -8.08 -15.94
N GLU A 76 -5.29 -7.98 -17.21
CA GLU A 76 -4.47 -7.58 -18.36
C GLU A 76 -4.73 -6.13 -18.80
N GLY A 77 -5.58 -5.40 -18.06
CA GLY A 77 -5.94 -4.01 -18.32
C GLY A 77 -6.92 -3.81 -19.47
N LYS A 78 -7.61 -4.86 -19.94
CA LYS A 78 -8.60 -4.78 -21.02
C LYS A 78 -10.01 -4.65 -20.44
N ALA A 79 -10.87 -3.91 -21.13
CA ALA A 79 -12.26 -3.78 -20.75
C ALA A 79 -12.94 -5.17 -20.67
N GLN A 80 -13.47 -5.49 -19.49
CA GLN A 80 -14.33 -6.63 -19.29
C GLN A 80 -15.63 -6.37 -20.04
N THR A 81 -15.84 -7.13 -21.12
CA THR A 81 -17.10 -7.10 -21.84
C THR A 81 -18.00 -8.20 -21.29
N ALA A 82 -19.18 -7.83 -20.81
CA ALA A 82 -20.24 -8.78 -20.51
C ALA A 82 -21.17 -8.89 -21.73
N PRO A 83 -21.76 -10.06 -22.01
CA PRO A 83 -22.81 -10.19 -23.00
C PRO A 83 -23.92 -9.19 -22.70
N PHE A 84 -24.20 -8.31 -23.66
CA PHE A 84 -25.35 -7.43 -23.57
C PHE A 84 -26.60 -8.29 -23.82
N GLU A 85 -27.28 -8.69 -22.75
CA GLU A 85 -28.62 -9.24 -22.80
C GLU A 85 -29.56 -8.10 -23.25
N ALA A 86 -29.66 -7.89 -24.55
CA ALA A 86 -30.68 -7.03 -25.13
C ALA A 86 -32.02 -7.60 -24.67
N ARG A 87 -32.65 -6.91 -23.70
CA ARG A 87 -33.99 -7.23 -23.22
C ARG A 87 -34.85 -7.46 -24.46
N ARG A 88 -35.19 -8.72 -24.73
CA ARG A 88 -36.19 -9.07 -25.74
C ARG A 88 -37.52 -8.63 -25.15
N ASP A 89 -37.80 -7.35 -25.28
CA ASP A 89 -39.13 -6.81 -25.14
C ASP A 89 -39.99 -7.60 -26.15
N SER A 90 -40.87 -8.44 -25.61
CA SER A 90 -41.81 -9.27 -26.35
C SER A 90 -43.03 -8.48 -26.75
#